data_AF-A0A0L0MJ08-F1
#
_entry.id   AF-A0A0L0MJ08-F1
#
_cell.length_a   1.000
_cell.length_b   1.000
_cell.length_c   1.000
_cell.angle_alpha   90.00
_cell.angle_beta   90.00
_cell.angle_gamma   90.00
#
_symmetry.space_group_name_H-M   'P 1'
#
loop_
_entity.id
_entity.type
_entity.pdbx_description
1 polymer ?
#
loop_
_entity_poly.entity_id
_entity_poly.type
_entity_poly.pdbx_seq_one_letter_code
_entity_poly.pdbx_strand_id
1 'polypeptide(L)'
;MGQTRVKGEVVSKVEEFQRKAEAVLQAHSNGVERGLYQDASGRLIEVSSIGPNVEFIPQGGGFLRSMSRADFEKNFVPATVPAFERATITADWLPEGVNLPAYSNGLAWNGWAMPYFDRETAMRLVEIMPEIRYDEQHDAFIAHDETSGEDDVFAGVSIQVEGEAVTVYPIGAGSWCWETSDEDEQSADTRPKMRL
;
A
#
# COMPACT_ATOMS: atom_id res chain seq x y z
N MET A 1 -25.63 3.95 26.13
CA MET A 1 -25.76 2.65 25.40
C MET A 1 -25.09 2.67 24.02
N GLY A 2 -24.01 3.44 23.79
CA GLY A 2 -23.38 3.58 22.46
C GLY A 2 -22.03 2.87 22.25
N GLN A 3 -21.32 2.51 23.33
CA GLN A 3 -19.94 1.98 23.22
C GLN A 3 -19.85 0.55 22.64
N THR A 4 -20.87 -0.29 22.80
CA THR A 4 -20.82 -1.68 22.34
C THR A 4 -20.94 -1.81 20.82
N ARG A 5 -21.67 -0.89 20.16
CA ARG A 5 -21.88 -0.94 18.70
C ARG A 5 -20.63 -0.51 17.93
N VAL A 6 -19.97 0.56 18.39
CA VAL A 6 -18.73 1.08 17.79
C VAL A 6 -17.59 0.06 17.90
N LYS A 7 -17.48 -0.65 19.04
CA LYS A 7 -16.47 -1.70 19.22
C LYS A 7 -16.63 -2.86 18.24
N GLY A 8 -17.86 -3.28 17.95
CA GLY A 8 -18.10 -4.37 16.99
C GLY A 8 -17.76 -3.98 15.55
N GLU A 9 -17.94 -2.72 15.19
CA GLU A 9 -17.65 -2.21 13.85
C GLU A 9 -16.15 -2.13 13.56
N VAL A 10 -15.37 -1.60 14.51
CA VAL A 10 -13.90 -1.50 14.35
C VAL A 10 -13.28 -2.89 14.21
N VAL A 11 -13.66 -3.85 15.05
CA VAL A 11 -13.17 -5.23 14.96
C VAL A 11 -13.46 -5.84 13.59
N SER A 12 -14.69 -5.68 13.08
CA SER A 12 -15.06 -6.19 11.75
C SER A 12 -14.22 -5.54 10.63
N LYS A 13 -13.93 -4.23 10.73
CA LYS A 13 -13.11 -3.52 9.75
C LYS A 13 -11.64 -3.92 9.83
N VAL A 14 -11.09 -4.16 11.01
CA VAL A 14 -9.72 -4.70 11.19
C VAL A 14 -9.59 -6.08 10.56
N GLU A 15 -10.53 -6.99 10.84
CA GLU A 15 -10.52 -8.34 10.26
C GLU A 15 -10.67 -8.30 8.72
N GLU A 16 -11.50 -7.41 8.19
CA GLU A 16 -11.64 -7.18 6.75
C GLU A 16 -10.35 -6.62 6.14
N PHE A 17 -9.73 -5.65 6.81
CA PHE A 17 -8.48 -5.03 6.40
C PHE A 17 -7.35 -6.06 6.31
N GLN A 18 -7.15 -6.85 7.38
CA GLN A 18 -6.15 -7.91 7.44
C GLN A 18 -6.35 -8.94 6.33
N ARG A 19 -7.61 -9.34 6.08
CA ARG A 19 -7.92 -10.28 4.99
C ARG A 19 -7.57 -9.71 3.61
N LYS A 20 -7.84 -8.42 3.36
CA LYS A 20 -7.47 -7.77 2.10
C LYS A 20 -5.95 -7.67 1.95
N ALA A 21 -5.24 -7.30 3.02
CA ALA A 21 -3.78 -7.21 3.01
C ALA A 21 -3.12 -8.58 2.77
N GLU A 22 -3.59 -9.64 3.43
CA GLU A 22 -3.10 -11.01 3.21
C GLU A 22 -3.37 -11.51 1.79
N ALA A 23 -4.54 -11.21 1.22
CA ALA A 23 -4.88 -11.60 -0.15
C ALA A 23 -3.97 -10.93 -1.20
N VAL A 24 -3.51 -9.70 -0.95
CA VAL A 24 -2.50 -9.06 -1.79
C VAL A 24 -1.16 -9.80 -1.69
N LEU A 25 -0.79 -10.29 -0.50
CA LEU A 25 0.50 -10.93 -0.23
C LEU A 25 0.57 -12.41 -0.66
N GLN A 26 -0.55 -13.11 -0.76
CA GLN A 26 -0.60 -14.54 -1.08
C GLN A 26 -1.18 -14.81 -2.48
N ALA A 27 -0.33 -14.87 -3.51
CA ALA A 27 -0.73 -15.37 -4.83
C ALA A 27 0.11 -16.61 -5.22
N HIS A 28 -0.46 -17.81 -5.07
CA HIS A 28 0.04 -19.06 -5.68
C HIS A 28 -1.12 -20.02 -5.95
N SER A 29 -1.41 -20.33 -7.22
CA SER A 29 -2.46 -21.28 -7.63
C SER A 29 -2.31 -21.74 -9.09
N ASN A 30 -2.88 -22.91 -9.42
CA ASN A 30 -2.94 -23.47 -10.78
C ASN A 30 -4.16 -22.91 -11.53
N GLY A 31 -3.97 -21.83 -12.28
CA GLY A 31 -4.96 -21.19 -13.15
C GLY A 31 -4.93 -19.67 -13.08
N VAL A 32 -5.64 -18.97 -13.97
CA VAL A 32 -5.80 -17.51 -13.86
C VAL A 32 -6.77 -17.19 -12.71
N GLU A 33 -6.26 -16.49 -11.72
CA GLU A 33 -6.98 -15.92 -10.58
C GLU A 33 -6.83 -14.40 -10.53
N ARG A 34 -7.67 -13.73 -9.75
CA ARG A 34 -7.49 -12.29 -9.49
C ARG A 34 -6.18 -12.10 -8.73
N GLY A 35 -5.40 -11.12 -9.10
CA GLY A 35 -4.11 -10.85 -8.49
C GLY A 35 -3.13 -10.18 -9.44
N LEU A 36 -1.87 -10.16 -9.02
CA LEU A 36 -0.76 -9.54 -9.74
C LEU A 36 -0.14 -10.52 -10.73
N TYR A 37 0.12 -10.05 -11.96
CA TYR A 37 0.80 -10.80 -13.00
C TYR A 37 1.85 -9.92 -13.66
N GLN A 38 2.76 -10.55 -14.40
CA GLN A 38 3.76 -9.86 -15.20
C GLN A 38 3.83 -10.43 -16.60
N ASP A 39 4.13 -9.56 -17.57
CA ASP A 39 4.50 -9.99 -18.92
C ASP A 39 6.00 -10.26 -19.05
N ALA A 40 6.45 -10.70 -20.23
CA ALA A 40 7.85 -11.01 -20.50
C ALA A 40 8.83 -9.82 -20.34
N SER A 41 8.32 -8.58 -20.26
CA SER A 41 9.14 -7.40 -19.98
C SER A 41 9.24 -7.08 -18.49
N GLY A 42 8.56 -7.84 -17.63
CA GLY A 42 8.46 -7.57 -16.20
C GLY A 42 7.41 -6.51 -15.84
N ARG A 43 6.61 -6.04 -16.81
CA ARG A 43 5.55 -5.07 -16.52
C ARG A 43 4.44 -5.75 -15.72
N LEU A 44 4.12 -5.17 -14.57
CA LEU A 44 3.07 -5.63 -13.68
C LEU A 44 1.67 -5.21 -14.15
N ILE A 45 0.70 -6.11 -13.98
CA ILE A 45 -0.72 -5.90 -14.26
C ILE A 45 -1.57 -6.55 -13.16
N GLU A 46 -2.77 -6.05 -12.96
CA GLU A 46 -3.75 -6.56 -11.99
C GLU A 46 -4.97 -7.11 -12.72
N VAL A 47 -5.31 -8.38 -12.45
CA VAL A 47 -6.49 -9.04 -13.01
C VAL A 47 -7.74 -8.62 -12.24
N SER A 48 -8.65 -7.93 -12.92
CA SER A 48 -9.90 -7.41 -12.35
C SER A 48 -11.06 -8.39 -12.49
N SER A 49 -11.13 -9.17 -13.57
CA SER A 49 -12.21 -10.11 -13.82
C SER A 49 -11.77 -11.30 -14.66
N ILE A 50 -12.38 -12.47 -14.42
CA ILE A 50 -12.09 -13.72 -15.11
C ILE A 50 -13.39 -14.32 -15.60
N GLY A 51 -13.50 -14.48 -16.92
CA GLY A 51 -14.57 -15.18 -17.60
C GLY A 51 -14.04 -15.84 -18.87
N PRO A 52 -14.81 -15.84 -19.99
CA PRO A 52 -14.30 -16.23 -21.29
C PRO A 52 -13.06 -15.42 -21.73
N ASN A 53 -13.05 -14.15 -21.32
CA ASN A 53 -11.90 -13.27 -21.40
C ASN A 53 -11.39 -12.94 -19.99
N VAL A 54 -10.10 -12.63 -19.89
CA VAL A 54 -9.47 -12.07 -18.71
C VAL A 54 -9.42 -10.56 -18.89
N GLU A 55 -9.96 -9.83 -17.92
CA GLU A 55 -9.90 -8.38 -17.85
C GLU A 55 -8.84 -7.97 -16.83
N PHE A 56 -8.01 -7.00 -17.22
CA PHE A 56 -6.89 -6.56 -16.39
C PHE A 56 -6.51 -5.12 -16.68
N ILE A 57 -5.83 -4.50 -15.73
CA ILE A 57 -5.30 -3.13 -15.82
C ILE A 57 -3.79 -3.16 -15.58
N PRO A 58 -3.01 -2.20 -16.13
CA PRO A 58 -1.65 -2.00 -15.66
C PRO A 58 -1.64 -1.75 -14.15
N GLN A 59 -0.64 -2.30 -13.45
CA GLN A 59 -0.41 -2.00 -12.04
C GLN A 59 -0.20 -0.48 -11.90
N GLY A 60 -0.85 0.16 -10.92
CA GLY A 60 -0.86 1.62 -10.81
C GLY A 60 -1.91 2.30 -11.67
N GLY A 61 -2.76 1.56 -12.39
CA GLY A 61 -3.90 2.09 -13.12
C GLY A 61 -3.68 2.29 -14.63
N GLY A 62 -4.69 2.84 -15.31
CA GLY A 62 -4.74 2.99 -16.76
C GLY A 62 -6.00 2.36 -17.37
N PHE A 63 -5.97 2.10 -18.67
CA PHE A 63 -7.13 1.55 -19.37
C PHE A 63 -7.32 0.06 -19.11
N LEU A 64 -8.57 -0.35 -18.84
CA LEU A 64 -8.98 -1.74 -18.82
C LEU A 64 -8.63 -2.41 -20.16
N ARG A 65 -7.93 -3.54 -20.08
CA ARG A 65 -7.60 -4.41 -21.19
C ARG A 65 -8.34 -5.73 -21.03
N SER A 66 -8.59 -6.40 -22.15
CA SER A 66 -9.24 -7.70 -22.17
C SER A 66 -8.64 -8.57 -23.27
N MET A 67 -8.45 -9.86 -23.00
CA MET A 67 -8.07 -10.85 -24.00
C MET A 67 -8.62 -12.23 -23.63
N SER A 68 -8.55 -13.19 -24.56
CA SER A 68 -8.97 -14.55 -24.26
C SER A 68 -8.12 -15.14 -23.12
N ARG A 69 -8.70 -16.06 -22.34
CA ARG A 69 -7.95 -16.72 -21.28
C ARG A 69 -6.69 -17.44 -21.78
N ALA A 70 -6.78 -18.09 -22.94
CA ALA A 70 -5.65 -18.79 -23.54
C ALA A 70 -4.52 -17.84 -23.95
N ASP A 71 -4.86 -16.67 -24.49
CA ASP A 71 -3.84 -15.65 -24.80
C ASP A 71 -3.25 -15.05 -23.52
N PHE A 72 -4.06 -14.85 -22.48
CA PHE A 72 -3.57 -14.33 -21.21
C PHE A 72 -2.54 -15.29 -20.59
N GLU A 73 -2.88 -16.57 -20.45
CA GLU A 73 -1.99 -17.61 -19.90
C GLU A 73 -0.69 -17.79 -20.71
N LYS A 74 -0.69 -17.41 -21.99
CA LYS A 74 0.50 -17.44 -22.85
C LYS A 74 1.43 -16.23 -22.63
N ASN A 75 0.86 -15.07 -22.30
CA ASN A 75 1.59 -13.80 -22.25
C ASN A 75 1.92 -13.33 -20.83
N PHE A 76 1.23 -13.85 -19.83
CA PHE A 76 1.33 -13.43 -18.44
C PHE A 76 1.55 -14.61 -17.52
N VAL A 77 2.38 -14.40 -16.50
CA VAL A 77 2.58 -15.34 -15.39
C VAL A 77 2.24 -14.66 -14.07
N PRO A 78 1.78 -15.40 -13.05
CA PRO A 78 1.60 -14.84 -11.71
C PRO A 78 2.88 -14.14 -11.26
N ALA A 79 2.72 -12.95 -10.70
CA ALA A 79 3.81 -12.18 -10.12
C ALA A 79 3.73 -12.23 -8.61
N THR A 80 4.88 -12.28 -7.96
CA THR A 80 4.98 -12.07 -6.52
C THR A 80 4.93 -10.58 -6.23
N VAL A 81 4.36 -10.20 -5.09
CA VAL A 81 4.50 -8.83 -4.59
C VAL A 81 5.98 -8.49 -4.48
N PRO A 82 6.45 -7.34 -5.01
CA PRO A 82 7.85 -6.94 -4.87
C PRO A 82 8.25 -6.78 -3.42
N ALA A 83 9.55 -6.87 -3.14
CA ALA A 83 10.07 -6.65 -1.80
C ALA A 83 9.83 -5.19 -1.36
N PHE A 84 9.63 -4.99 -0.07
CA PHE A 84 9.56 -3.66 0.50
C PHE A 84 10.96 -3.07 0.66
N GLU A 85 11.09 -1.81 0.29
CA GLU A 85 12.27 -0.97 0.46
C GLU A 85 11.90 0.30 1.24
N ARG A 86 12.89 0.97 1.82
CA ARG A 86 12.69 2.28 2.44
C ARG A 86 12.33 3.30 1.37
N ALA A 87 11.38 4.17 1.68
CA ALA A 87 10.96 5.27 0.83
C ALA A 87 10.68 6.51 1.68
N THR A 88 10.73 7.67 1.04
CA THR A 88 10.26 8.92 1.61
C THR A 88 8.97 9.32 0.91
N ILE A 89 7.94 9.65 1.69
CA ILE A 89 6.57 9.84 1.20
C ILE A 89 6.06 11.22 1.59
N THR A 90 5.34 11.85 0.68
CA THR A 90 4.67 13.14 0.89
C THR A 90 3.29 13.16 0.24
N ALA A 91 2.54 14.25 0.40
CA ALA A 91 1.29 14.51 -0.28
C ALA A 91 1.04 16.02 -0.35
N ASP A 92 0.26 16.47 -1.33
CA ASP A 92 -0.03 17.89 -1.55
C ASP A 92 -0.85 18.54 -0.43
N TRP A 93 -1.59 17.76 0.36
CA TRP A 93 -2.31 18.23 1.55
C TRP A 93 -1.48 18.22 2.83
N LEU A 94 -0.25 17.69 2.82
CA LEU A 94 0.64 17.83 3.96
C LEU A 94 1.24 19.25 4.02
N PRO A 95 1.66 19.72 5.21
CA PRO A 95 2.42 20.96 5.32
C PRO A 95 3.66 20.92 4.42
N GLU A 96 4.00 22.06 3.81
CA GLU A 96 5.15 22.18 2.90
C GLU A 96 6.45 21.69 3.56
N GLY A 97 7.21 20.87 2.82
CA GLY A 97 8.48 20.30 3.28
C GLY A 97 8.33 19.10 4.24
N VAL A 98 7.10 18.63 4.50
CA VAL A 98 6.89 17.39 5.24
C VAL A 98 7.15 16.18 4.35
N ASN A 99 8.16 15.42 4.74
CA ASN A 99 8.60 14.18 4.11
C ASN A 99 8.67 13.10 5.21
N LEU A 100 7.95 12.00 4.99
CA LEU A 100 7.72 10.96 5.99
C LEU A 100 8.44 9.67 5.59
N PRO A 101 9.28 9.09 6.49
CA PRO A 101 9.86 7.78 6.26
C PRO A 101 8.78 6.69 6.19
N ALA A 102 8.85 5.86 5.16
CA ALA A 102 7.93 4.74 4.99
C ALA A 102 8.65 3.55 4.36
N TYR A 103 7.88 2.48 4.16
CA TYR A 103 8.24 1.39 3.27
C TYR A 103 7.33 1.40 2.05
N SER A 104 7.88 1.04 0.90
CA SER A 104 7.14 0.84 -0.34
C SER A 104 7.68 -0.38 -1.07
N ASN A 105 6.81 -1.12 -1.74
CA ASN A 105 7.17 -2.19 -2.66
C ASN A 105 7.03 -1.76 -4.14
N GLY A 106 6.95 -0.45 -4.39
CA GLY A 106 6.80 0.12 -5.72
C GLY A 106 5.42 -0.08 -6.37
N LEU A 107 4.48 -0.75 -5.69
CA LEU A 107 3.10 -0.81 -6.16
C LEU A 107 2.42 0.56 -5.98
N ALA A 108 1.59 0.91 -6.95
CA ALA A 108 0.83 2.16 -6.95
C ALA A 108 -0.69 1.91 -7.08
N TRP A 109 -1.49 2.89 -6.68
CA TRP A 109 -2.93 2.94 -6.92
C TRP A 109 -3.29 4.19 -7.72
N ASN A 110 -3.77 4.02 -8.95
CA ASN A 110 -4.04 5.12 -9.88
C ASN A 110 -2.87 6.11 -10.06
N GLY A 111 -1.65 5.61 -9.99
CA GLY A 111 -0.40 6.37 -10.12
C GLY A 111 0.15 6.87 -8.80
N TRP A 112 -0.61 6.77 -7.71
CA TRP A 112 -0.21 7.21 -6.38
C TRP A 112 0.51 6.12 -5.61
N ALA A 113 1.48 6.51 -4.80
CA ALA A 113 2.26 5.60 -3.97
C ALA A 113 1.36 4.87 -2.97
N MET A 114 1.74 3.65 -2.60
CA MET A 114 1.10 2.87 -1.54
C MET A 114 2.07 2.71 -0.37
N PRO A 115 2.14 3.69 0.55
CA PRO A 115 3.12 3.70 1.63
C PRO A 115 2.70 2.86 2.83
N TYR A 116 3.70 2.33 3.53
CA TYR A 116 3.54 1.55 4.75
C TYR A 116 4.41 2.18 5.83
N PHE A 117 3.78 2.86 6.79
CA PHE A 117 4.49 3.62 7.82
C PHE A 117 4.79 2.74 9.03
N ASP A 118 5.96 2.91 9.64
CA ASP A 118 6.18 2.33 10.98
C ASP A 118 5.34 3.07 12.04
N ARG A 119 5.29 2.53 13.26
CA ARG A 119 4.49 3.12 14.33
C ARG A 119 4.91 4.54 14.69
N GLU A 120 6.21 4.82 14.67
CA GLU A 120 6.73 6.15 15.01
C GLU A 120 6.25 7.18 13.99
N THR A 121 6.38 6.89 12.69
CA THR A 121 5.98 7.79 11.62
C THR A 121 4.47 7.92 11.53
N ALA A 122 3.73 6.82 11.73
CA ALA A 122 2.27 6.86 11.80
C ALA A 122 1.75 7.73 12.96
N MET A 123 2.45 7.75 14.10
CA MET A 123 2.12 8.67 15.20
C MET A 123 2.43 10.13 14.85
N ARG A 124 3.47 10.41 14.08
CA ARG A 124 3.71 11.78 13.55
C ARG A 124 2.57 12.22 12.62
N LEU A 125 2.02 11.31 11.81
CA LEU A 125 0.84 11.61 11.01
C LEU A 125 -0.35 12.02 11.86
N VAL A 126 -0.59 11.38 13.01
CA VAL A 126 -1.65 11.79 13.96
C VAL A 126 -1.44 13.21 14.49
N GLU A 127 -0.19 13.65 14.67
CA GLU A 127 0.11 15.02 15.11
C GLU A 127 -0.16 16.05 14.01
N ILE A 128 0.00 15.66 12.73
CA ILE A 128 -0.18 16.53 11.56
C ILE A 128 -1.64 16.54 11.09
N MET A 129 -2.34 15.41 11.22
CA MET A 129 -3.69 15.14 10.72
C MET A 129 -4.60 14.72 11.89
N PRO A 130 -5.27 15.69 12.55
CA PRO A 130 -6.10 15.44 13.75
C PRO A 130 -7.28 14.48 13.53
N GLU A 131 -7.69 14.26 12.29
CA GLU A 131 -8.71 13.31 11.87
C GLU A 131 -8.27 11.84 11.99
N ILE A 132 -6.96 11.60 12.11
CA ILE A 132 -6.39 10.28 12.36
C ILE A 132 -6.20 10.09 13.86
N ARG A 133 -6.61 8.93 14.38
CA ARG A 133 -6.37 8.52 15.76
C ARG A 133 -5.80 7.11 15.82
N TYR A 134 -5.03 6.82 16.86
CA TYR A 134 -4.56 5.47 17.14
C TYR A 134 -5.49 4.74 18.10
N ASP A 135 -5.94 3.54 17.73
CA ASP A 135 -6.68 2.62 18.58
C ASP A 135 -5.74 1.53 19.11
N GLU A 136 -5.26 1.73 20.34
CA GLU A 136 -4.35 0.81 21.01
C GLU A 136 -4.97 -0.58 21.25
N GLN A 137 -6.30 -0.69 21.36
CA GLN A 137 -6.95 -1.97 21.63
C GLN A 137 -6.83 -2.91 20.43
N HIS A 138 -6.77 -2.36 19.21
CA HIS A 138 -6.80 -3.13 17.96
C HIS A 138 -5.53 -2.98 17.12
N ASP A 139 -4.53 -2.24 17.62
CA ASP A 139 -3.28 -1.93 16.90
C ASP A 139 -3.56 -1.38 15.49
N ALA A 140 -4.34 -0.30 15.44
CA ALA A 140 -4.79 0.29 14.18
C ALA A 140 -4.85 1.81 14.24
N PHE A 141 -4.63 2.44 13.10
CA PHE A 141 -4.94 3.85 12.89
C PHE A 141 -6.31 3.98 12.24
N ILE A 142 -7.11 4.92 12.74
CA ILE A 142 -8.45 5.17 12.25
C ILE A 142 -8.52 6.61 11.74
N ALA A 143 -8.76 6.79 10.45
CA ALA A 143 -9.02 8.09 9.86
C ALA A 143 -10.54 8.28 9.74
N HIS A 144 -11.05 9.37 10.29
CA HIS A 144 -12.46 9.71 10.18
C HIS A 144 -12.67 10.63 8.97
N ASP A 145 -13.50 10.21 8.00
CA ASP A 145 -13.94 11.10 6.92
C ASP A 145 -15.22 11.82 7.36
N GLU A 146 -15.11 13.12 7.65
CA GLU A 146 -16.26 13.94 8.04
C GLU A 146 -17.33 14.05 6.94
N THR A 147 -16.96 13.86 5.67
CA THR A 147 -17.87 13.99 4.52
C THR A 147 -18.80 12.80 4.40
N SER A 148 -18.24 11.59 4.48
CA SER A 148 -19.03 10.34 4.46
C SER A 148 -19.55 9.95 5.84
N GLY A 149 -18.90 10.42 6.91
CA GLY A 149 -19.13 9.97 8.28
C GLY A 149 -18.58 8.57 8.55
N GLU A 150 -17.76 8.02 7.65
CA GLU A 150 -17.20 6.68 7.75
C GLU A 150 -15.77 6.71 8.31
N ASP A 151 -15.43 5.67 9.06
CA ASP A 151 -14.07 5.43 9.55
C ASP A 151 -13.32 4.48 8.61
N ASP A 152 -12.18 4.91 8.10
CA ASP A 152 -11.18 4.06 7.47
C ASP A 152 -10.24 3.49 8.53
N VAL A 153 -10.01 2.17 8.49
CA VAL A 153 -9.21 1.45 9.48
C VAL A 153 -7.96 0.88 8.81
N PHE A 154 -6.80 1.26 9.33
CA PHE A 154 -5.48 0.83 8.87
C PHE A 154 -4.80 0.03 9.99
N ALA A 155 -5.05 -1.27 10.02
CA ALA A 155 -4.49 -2.16 11.03
C ALA A 155 -3.00 -2.44 10.77
N GLY A 156 -2.26 -2.71 11.84
CA GLY A 156 -0.87 -3.16 11.76
C GLY A 156 -0.75 -4.44 10.94
N VAL A 157 0.17 -4.46 9.99
CA VAL A 157 0.51 -5.63 9.17
C VAL A 157 2.00 -5.91 9.28
N SER A 158 2.36 -7.19 9.19
CA SER A 158 3.77 -7.60 9.20
C SER A 158 4.29 -7.70 7.77
N ILE A 159 5.33 -6.94 7.43
CA ILE A 159 6.05 -7.03 6.17
C ILE A 159 7.46 -7.58 6.39
N GLN A 160 8.09 -8.09 5.33
CA GLN A 160 9.50 -8.51 5.36
C GLN A 160 10.36 -7.41 4.71
N VAL A 161 11.35 -6.91 5.45
CA VAL A 161 12.35 -5.95 4.97
C VAL A 161 13.72 -6.49 5.36
N GLU A 162 14.60 -6.69 4.38
CA GLU A 162 15.97 -7.20 4.60
C GLU A 162 16.04 -8.52 5.42
N GLY A 163 14.99 -9.33 5.36
CA GLY A 163 14.88 -10.61 6.09
C GLY A 163 14.34 -10.50 7.52
N GLU A 164 13.94 -9.30 7.95
CA GLU A 164 13.30 -9.05 9.24
C GLU A 164 11.81 -8.75 9.09
N ALA A 165 11.02 -9.23 10.04
CA ALA A 165 9.60 -8.90 10.14
C ALA A 165 9.41 -7.53 10.80
N VAL A 166 8.79 -6.60 10.09
CA VAL A 166 8.50 -5.24 10.58
C VAL A 166 6.99 -5.02 10.61
N THR A 167 6.47 -4.51 11.73
CA THR A 167 5.06 -4.06 11.81
C THR A 167 4.93 -2.67 11.23
N VAL A 168 4.02 -2.52 10.28
CA VAL A 168 3.76 -1.27 9.55
C VAL A 168 2.27 -1.04 9.39
N TYR A 169 1.90 0.21 9.10
CA TYR A 169 0.52 0.67 8.97
C TYR A 169 0.35 1.30 7.57
N PRO A 170 -0.46 0.68 6.69
CA PRO A 170 -0.70 1.14 5.33
C PRO A 170 -1.73 2.28 5.28
N ILE A 171 -1.46 3.37 6.01
CA ILE A 171 -2.37 4.50 6.15
C ILE A 171 -2.60 5.16 4.79
N GLY A 172 -3.83 5.08 4.28
CA GLY A 172 -4.21 5.61 2.97
C GLY A 172 -3.64 4.84 1.77
N ALA A 173 -2.92 3.73 1.95
CA ALA A 173 -2.39 2.95 0.83
C ALA A 173 -3.54 2.36 0.00
N GLY A 174 -3.64 2.77 -1.26
CA GLY A 174 -4.74 2.34 -2.14
C GLY A 174 -6.04 3.15 -2.00
N SER A 175 -6.03 4.22 -1.20
CA SER A 175 -7.20 5.09 -0.98
C SER A 175 -6.87 6.57 -1.08
N TRP A 176 -5.64 6.97 -0.77
CA TRP A 176 -5.17 8.36 -0.76
C TRP A 176 -4.09 8.57 -1.82
N CYS A 177 -3.99 9.79 -2.34
CA CYS A 177 -3.04 10.21 -3.36
C CYS A 177 -1.63 10.50 -2.81
N TRP A 178 -0.95 9.50 -2.22
CA TRP A 178 0.43 9.67 -1.73
C TRP A 178 1.43 9.79 -2.87
N GLU A 179 2.52 10.51 -2.65
CA GLU A 179 3.63 10.69 -3.58
C GLU A 179 4.94 10.18 -2.98
N THR A 180 5.81 9.59 -3.80
CA THR A 180 7.21 9.37 -3.44
C THR A 180 7.97 10.68 -3.55
N SER A 181 8.68 11.06 -2.50
CA SER A 181 9.57 12.21 -2.51
C SER A 181 10.93 11.82 -3.09
N ASP A 182 11.44 12.62 -4.03
CA ASP A 182 12.74 12.40 -4.67
C ASP A 182 13.94 12.85 -3.79
N GLU A 183 13.72 13.25 -2.54
CA GLU A 183 14.74 13.91 -1.70
C GLU A 183 15.88 12.99 -1.20
N ASP A 184 15.88 11.69 -1.52
CA ASP A 184 16.85 10.71 -1.00
C ASP A 184 18.15 10.54 -1.81
N GLU A 185 18.40 11.30 -2.89
CA GLU A 185 19.68 11.21 -3.63
C GLU A 185 20.85 12.02 -3.02
N GLN A 186 20.64 12.78 -1.94
CA GLN A 186 21.66 13.70 -1.39
C GLN A 186 22.06 13.39 0.07
N SER A 187 22.44 12.14 0.38
CA SER A 187 23.12 11.86 1.66
C SER A 187 24.28 10.85 1.61
N ALA A 188 24.70 10.40 0.41
CA ALA A 188 25.77 9.40 0.26
C ALA A 188 27.13 9.91 -0.28
N ASP A 189 27.37 11.22 -0.41
CA ASP A 189 28.70 11.75 -0.79
C ASP A 189 29.36 12.54 0.36
N THR A 190 29.70 11.84 1.44
CA THR A 190 30.72 12.32 2.39
C THR A 190 32.09 11.76 2.03
N ARG A 191 32.56 12.01 0.80
CA ARG A 191 33.99 11.89 0.51
C ARG A 191 34.74 13.08 1.11
N PRO A 192 35.71 12.88 2.02
CA PRO A 192 36.47 13.99 2.57
C PRO A 192 37.29 14.64 1.45
N LYS A 193 37.09 15.94 1.23
CA LYS A 193 37.94 16.74 0.34
C LYS A 193 39.36 16.78 0.93
N MET A 194 40.23 15.91 0.43
CA MET A 194 41.66 16.01 0.66
C MET A 194 42.13 17.35 0.06
N ARG A 195 42.52 18.30 0.92
CA ARG A 195 43.24 19.50 0.49
C ARG A 195 44.63 19.06 0.05
N LEU A 196 44.96 19.31 -1.23
CA LEU A 196 46.33 19.43 -1.72
C LEU A 196 46.84 20.84 -1.43
#